data_AF-A0A497M484-F1
#
_entry.id   AF-A0A497M484-F1
#
_cell.length_a   1.000
_cell.length_b   1.000
_cell.length_c   1.000
_cell.angle_alpha   90.00
_cell.angle_beta   90.00
_cell.angle_gamma   90.00
#
_symmetry.space_group_name_H-M   'P 1'
#
loop_
_entity.id
_entity.type
_entity.pdbx_description
1 polymer ?
#
loop_
_entity_poly.entity_id
_entity_poly.type
_entity_poly.pdbx_seq_one_letter_code
_entity_poly.pdbx_strand_id
1 'polypeptide(L)'
;MSDVFDEIEDGIIELDSPFAKKLGFTSDKFDGWLWKKGKYIYISFIISKKSKKGNFKRLLRRIEELGFGIKIPTPPGVMQYIVRKYGFKKTTEYFAVTPEIKEPCEVWVKEPKKVIKIEQK
;
A
#
# COMPACT_ATOMS: atom_id res chain seq x y z
N MET A 1 -8.22 17.88 14.22
CA MET A 1 -7.32 16.72 14.39
C MET A 1 -6.83 16.38 13.00
N SER A 2 -5.54 16.53 12.73
CA SER A 2 -4.93 16.01 11.51
C SER A 2 -5.00 14.49 11.54
N ASP A 3 -5.46 13.89 10.45
CA ASP A 3 -5.28 12.46 10.29
C ASP A 3 -3.80 12.20 9.97
N VAL A 4 -3.27 11.02 10.29
CA VAL A 4 -1.88 10.63 9.95
C VAL A 4 -1.58 10.79 8.45
N PHE A 5 -2.62 10.80 7.61
CA PHE A 5 -2.52 11.02 6.17
C PHE A 5 -2.08 12.43 5.78
N ASP A 6 -2.39 13.44 6.61
CA ASP A 6 -2.12 14.84 6.32
C ASP A 6 -0.66 15.21 6.63
N GLU A 7 0.01 14.40 7.47
CA GLU A 7 1.41 14.58 7.86
C GLU A 7 2.39 13.95 6.86
N ILE A 8 1.89 13.16 5.90
CA ILE A 8 2.71 12.48 4.89
C ILE A 8 2.35 13.04 3.52
N GLU A 9 3.32 13.54 2.77
CA GLU A 9 3.08 14.08 1.43
C GLU A 9 2.69 12.99 0.43
N ASP A 10 1.82 13.33 -0.52
CA ASP A 10 1.51 12.49 -1.68
C ASP A 10 2.76 12.38 -2.58
N GLY A 11 2.97 11.21 -3.17
CA GLY A 11 4.13 10.95 -4.02
C GLY A 11 4.81 9.62 -3.72
N ILE A 12 6.03 9.48 -4.24
CA ILE A 12 6.84 8.27 -4.05
C ILE A 12 7.31 8.18 -2.59
N ILE A 13 7.22 6.98 -2.02
CA ILE A 13 7.85 6.67 -0.74
C ILE A 13 9.17 5.99 -1.07
N GLU A 14 10.24 6.77 -1.01
CA GLU A 14 11.59 6.30 -1.32
C GLU A 14 12.02 5.16 -0.39
N LEU A 15 12.68 4.16 -0.96
CA LEU A 15 13.22 3.02 -0.24
C LEU A 15 14.16 3.50 0.87
N ASP A 16 14.04 2.91 2.07
CA ASP A 16 14.84 3.29 3.25
C ASP A 16 14.69 4.74 3.77
N SER A 17 13.77 5.53 3.21
CA SER A 17 13.35 6.81 3.80
C SER A 17 12.81 6.61 5.23
N PRO A 18 12.77 7.66 6.07
CA PRO A 18 12.26 7.55 7.44
C PRO A 18 10.85 6.94 7.51
N PHE A 19 9.96 7.35 6.60
CA PHE A 19 8.61 6.79 6.53
C PHE A 19 8.61 5.35 6.01
N ALA A 20 9.41 5.02 4.99
CA ALA A 20 9.57 3.65 4.51
C ALA A 20 10.05 2.70 5.61
N LYS A 21 11.03 3.12 6.42
CA LYS A 21 11.50 2.37 7.60
C LYS A 21 10.40 2.17 8.63
N LYS A 22 9.56 3.18 8.89
CA LYS A 22 8.39 3.07 9.77
C LYS A 22 7.34 2.06 9.28
N LEU A 23 7.22 1.91 7.96
CA LEU A 23 6.41 0.87 7.31
C LEU A 23 7.08 -0.50 7.28
N GLY A 24 8.39 -0.56 7.47
CA GLY A 24 9.21 -1.76 7.27
C GLY A 24 9.53 -2.05 5.81
N PHE A 25 9.32 -1.07 4.91
CA PHE A 25 9.72 -1.11 3.51
C PHE A 25 11.20 -0.68 3.39
N THR A 26 12.10 -1.65 3.46
CA THR A 26 13.55 -1.43 3.46
C THR A 26 14.22 -2.24 2.36
N SER A 27 15.33 -1.72 1.82
CA SER A 27 16.05 -2.35 0.70
C SER A 27 16.58 -3.75 1.02
N ASP A 28 16.84 -4.06 2.29
CA ASP A 28 17.26 -5.40 2.72
C ASP A 28 16.14 -6.45 2.64
N LYS A 29 14.88 -6.00 2.55
CA LYS A 29 13.68 -6.86 2.51
C LYS A 29 12.97 -6.81 1.17
N PHE A 30 13.03 -5.69 0.46
CA PHE A 30 12.21 -5.44 -0.71
C PHE A 30 12.96 -4.80 -1.88
N ASP A 31 12.44 -5.07 -3.08
CA ASP A 31 12.53 -4.20 -4.26
C ASP A 31 11.10 -3.79 -4.68
N GLY A 32 10.98 -2.75 -5.51
CA GLY A 32 9.71 -2.24 -6.02
C GLY A 32 9.41 -0.83 -5.53
N TRP A 33 8.14 -0.41 -5.63
CA TRP A 33 7.74 0.97 -5.35
C TRP A 33 6.51 1.06 -4.46
N LEU A 34 6.56 2.01 -3.54
CA LEU A 34 5.42 2.47 -2.77
C LEU A 34 5.09 3.92 -3.13
N TRP A 35 3.80 4.23 -3.24
CA TRP A 35 3.31 5.59 -3.48
C TRP A 35 2.21 5.94 -2.48
N LYS A 36 2.29 7.12 -1.87
CA LYS A 36 1.19 7.69 -1.07
C LYS A 36 0.29 8.52 -1.98
N LYS A 37 -1.01 8.29 -1.92
CA LYS A 37 -2.02 9.14 -2.57
C LYS A 37 -3.27 9.25 -1.70
N GLY A 38 -3.47 10.42 -1.12
CA GLY A 38 -4.47 10.65 -0.09
C GLY A 38 -4.36 9.61 1.03
N LYS A 39 -5.47 8.96 1.37
CA LYS A 39 -5.53 7.94 2.43
C LYS A 39 -5.01 6.54 2.04
N TYR A 40 -4.41 6.38 0.86
CA TYR A 40 -3.97 5.07 0.35
C TYR A 40 -2.45 5.01 0.12
N ILE A 41 -1.90 3.83 0.37
CA ILE A 41 -0.57 3.43 -0.10
C ILE A 41 -0.77 2.47 -1.28
N TYR A 42 -0.20 2.82 -2.43
CA TYR A 42 -0.10 1.95 -3.59
C TYR A 42 1.17 1.12 -3.47
N ILE A 43 1.06 -0.18 -3.73
CA ILE A 43 2.18 -1.12 -3.75
C ILE A 43 2.32 -1.65 -5.17
N SER A 44 3.41 -1.29 -5.84
CA SER A 44 3.65 -1.61 -7.26
C SER A 44 4.92 -2.42 -7.43
N PHE A 45 4.85 -3.51 -8.20
CA PHE A 45 5.98 -4.38 -8.56
C PHE A 45 6.85 -4.82 -7.37
N ILE A 46 6.23 -5.04 -6.20
CA ILE A 46 6.98 -5.36 -4.99
C ILE A 46 7.51 -6.80 -5.01
N ILE A 47 8.79 -6.95 -4.70
CA ILE A 47 9.46 -8.24 -4.55
C ILE A 47 9.98 -8.35 -3.12
N SER A 48 9.63 -9.43 -2.41
CA SER A 48 10.16 -9.71 -1.08
C SER A 48 11.41 -10.59 -1.17
N LYS A 49 12.60 -10.01 -0.99
CA LYS A 49 13.91 -10.68 -1.13
C LYS A 49 14.08 -11.93 -0.26
N LYS A 50 13.52 -11.91 0.95
CA LYS A 50 13.58 -13.04 1.90
C LYS A 50 12.27 -13.82 1.90
N SER A 51 12.15 -14.77 0.97
CA SER A 51 10.96 -15.63 0.85
C SER A 51 10.64 -16.35 2.16
N LYS A 52 9.35 -16.63 2.39
CA LYS A 52 8.80 -17.30 3.60
C LYS A 52 9.05 -16.62 4.94
N LYS A 53 9.63 -15.42 4.98
CA LYS A 53 9.79 -14.65 6.23
C LYS A 53 8.57 -13.82 6.61
N GLY A 54 7.56 -13.73 5.74
CA GLY A 54 6.33 -12.96 5.99
C GLY A 54 6.49 -11.45 5.88
N ASN A 55 7.54 -10.96 5.21
CA ASN A 55 7.81 -9.52 5.04
C ASN A 55 6.61 -8.78 4.45
N PHE A 56 6.08 -9.26 3.34
CA PHE A 56 4.95 -8.62 2.67
C PHE A 56 3.70 -8.53 3.56
N LYS A 57 3.35 -9.61 4.27
CA LYS A 57 2.23 -9.61 5.23
C LYS A 57 2.44 -8.58 6.34
N ARG A 58 3.67 -8.45 6.86
CA ARG A 58 4.00 -7.43 7.88
C ARG A 58 3.87 -6.01 7.34
N LEU A 59 4.31 -5.77 6.09
CA LEU A 59 4.14 -4.48 5.43
C LEU A 59 2.66 -4.11 5.31
N LEU A 60 1.82 -5.02 4.80
CA LEU A 60 0.37 -4.80 4.70
C LEU A 60 -0.24 -4.47 6.06
N ARG A 61 0.06 -5.28 7.09
CA ARG A 61 -0.44 -5.04 8.44
C ARG A 61 -0.01 -3.69 8.99
N ARG A 62 1.25 -3.31 8.76
CA ARG A 62 1.79 -2.03 9.25
C ARG A 62 1.12 -0.84 8.58
N ILE A 63 0.85 -0.92 7.28
CA ILE A 63 0.10 0.11 6.56
C ILE A 63 -1.32 0.25 7.15
N GLU A 64 -2.01 -0.85 7.41
CA GLU A 64 -3.33 -0.84 8.06
C GLU A 64 -3.29 -0.29 9.50
N GLU A 65 -2.27 -0.65 10.30
CA GLU A 65 -2.08 -0.16 11.67
C GLU A 65 -1.89 1.35 11.73
N LEU A 66 -1.27 1.94 10.70
CA LEU A 66 -1.12 3.38 10.56
C LEU A 66 -2.38 4.06 9.98
N GLY A 67 -3.44 3.28 9.75
CA GLY A 67 -4.75 3.77 9.31
C GLY A 67 -4.91 3.87 7.81
N PHE A 68 -3.88 3.61 6.99
CA PHE A 68 -3.99 3.75 5.54
C PHE A 68 -4.79 2.61 4.90
N GLY A 69 -5.44 2.93 3.78
CA GLY A 69 -5.90 1.94 2.82
C GLY A 69 -4.74 1.44 1.95
N ILE A 70 -4.94 0.30 1.30
CA ILE A 70 -3.92 -0.33 0.46
C ILE A 70 -4.48 -0.56 -0.92
N LYS A 71 -3.70 -0.19 -1.94
CA LYS A 71 -4.01 -0.45 -3.34
C LYS A 71 -2.86 -1.17 -4.02
N ILE A 72 -3.17 -2.20 -4.81
CA ILE A 72 -2.16 -3.02 -5.48
C ILE A 72 -2.57 -3.13 -6.95
N PRO A 73 -1.92 -2.39 -7.86
CA PRO A 73 -2.15 -2.51 -9.30
C PRO A 73 -1.63 -3.86 -9.81
N THR A 74 -2.45 -4.55 -10.59
CA THR A 74 -2.11 -5.75 -11.37
C THR A 74 -1.24 -6.78 -10.61
N PRO A 75 -1.65 -7.26 -9.42
CA PRO A 75 -0.85 -8.21 -8.66
C PRO A 75 -0.62 -9.50 -9.47
N PRO A 76 0.61 -10.02 -9.61
CA PRO A 76 0.88 -11.21 -10.40
C PRO A 76 0.58 -12.51 -9.63
N GLY A 77 -0.04 -13.49 -10.29
CA GLY A 77 -0.11 -14.90 -9.88
C GLY A 77 -0.39 -15.12 -8.38
N VAL A 78 0.61 -15.63 -7.66
CA VAL A 78 0.55 -15.95 -6.22
C VAL A 78 0.14 -14.75 -5.37
N MET A 79 0.49 -13.52 -5.77
CA MET A 79 0.10 -12.32 -5.05
C MET A 79 -1.43 -12.13 -5.05
N GLN A 80 -2.12 -12.43 -6.15
CA GLN A 80 -3.59 -12.37 -6.22
C GLN A 80 -4.24 -13.27 -5.16
N TYR A 81 -3.70 -14.47 -4.98
CA TYR A 81 -4.18 -15.40 -3.96
C TYR A 81 -3.99 -14.84 -2.55
N ILE A 82 -2.82 -14.23 -2.28
CA ILE A 82 -2.52 -13.62 -0.98
C ILE A 82 -3.47 -12.46 -0.70
N VAL A 83 -3.61 -11.52 -1.64
CA VAL A 83 -4.43 -10.30 -1.44
C VAL A 83 -5.91 -10.66 -1.31
N ARG A 84 -6.41 -11.65 -2.07
CA ARG A 84 -7.79 -12.15 -1.92
C ARG A 84 -8.02 -12.73 -0.53
N LYS A 85 -7.12 -13.58 -0.03
CA LYS A 85 -7.19 -14.10 1.35
C LYS A 85 -7.07 -13.02 2.41
N TYR A 86 -6.38 -11.93 2.11
CA TYR A 86 -6.19 -10.80 3.00
C TYR A 86 -7.36 -9.79 2.96
N GLY A 87 -8.42 -10.08 2.19
CA GLY A 87 -9.65 -9.31 2.14
C GLY A 87 -9.65 -8.14 1.16
N PHE A 88 -8.73 -8.12 0.20
CA PHE A 88 -8.77 -7.14 -0.88
C PHE A 88 -9.91 -7.43 -1.85
N LYS A 89 -10.50 -6.37 -2.41
CA LYS A 89 -11.51 -6.43 -3.47
C LYS A 89 -10.88 -5.99 -4.79
N LYS A 90 -11.09 -6.77 -5.85
CA LYS A 90 -10.69 -6.40 -7.21
C LYS A 90 -11.58 -5.26 -7.72
N THR A 91 -10.96 -4.23 -8.29
CA THR A 91 -11.60 -3.06 -8.88
C THR A 91 -10.84 -2.65 -10.15
N THR A 92 -11.30 -1.58 -10.81
CA THR A 92 -10.62 -0.95 -11.94
C THR A 92 -10.41 0.53 -11.64
N GLU A 93 -9.20 1.02 -11.86
CA GLU A 93 -8.87 2.44 -11.80
C GLU A 93 -8.26 2.91 -13.12
N TYR A 94 -8.39 4.19 -13.43
CA TYR A 94 -7.87 4.77 -14.67
C TYR A 94 -6.61 5.59 -14.35
N PHE A 95 -5.47 5.16 -14.89
CA PHE A 95 -4.19 5.86 -14.73
C PHE A 95 -3.87 6.65 -16.00
N ALA A 96 -3.36 7.87 -15.83
CA ALA A 96 -2.95 8.70 -16.94
C ALA A 96 -1.66 8.14 -17.57
N VAL A 97 -1.69 7.89 -18.87
CA VAL A 97 -0.52 7.56 -19.70
C VAL A 97 0.01 8.83 -20.37
N THR A 98 -0.90 9.73 -20.74
CA THR A 98 -0.64 11.13 -21.10
C THR A 98 -1.65 12.02 -20.34
N PRO A 99 -1.51 13.36 -20.37
CA PRO A 99 -2.52 14.24 -19.77
C PRO A 99 -3.94 14.03 -20.34
N GLU A 100 -4.05 13.59 -21.59
CA GLU A 100 -5.30 13.39 -22.32
C GLU A 100 -5.78 11.93 -22.30
N ILE A 101 -4.86 10.97 -22.16
CA ILE A 101 -5.15 9.53 -22.28
C ILE A 101 -5.06 8.86 -20.91
N LYS A 102 -6.15 8.20 -20.50
CA LYS A 102 -6.19 7.35 -19.31
C LYS A 102 -6.52 5.92 -19.68
N GLU A 103 -5.76 4.98 -19.12
CA GLU A 103 -5.97 3.55 -19.36
C GLU A 103 -6.51 2.85 -18.11
N PRO A 104 -7.47 1.92 -18.26
CA PRO A 104 -7.96 1.12 -17.16
C PRO A 104 -6.89 0.14 -16.69
N CYS A 105 -6.72 0.04 -15.38
CA CYS A 105 -5.84 -0.89 -14.73
C CYS A 105 -6.60 -1.62 -13.63
N GLU A 106 -6.41 -2.94 -13.57
CA GLU A 106 -6.88 -3.74 -12.44
C GLU A 106 -6.19 -3.28 -11.16
N VAL A 107 -6.97 -2.89 -10.15
CA VAL A 107 -6.45 -2.51 -8.84
C VAL A 107 -7.17 -3.29 -7.76
N TRP A 108 -6.40 -3.96 -6.90
CA TRP A 108 -6.93 -4.62 -5.71
C TRP A 108 -6.88 -3.65 -4.55
N VAL A 109 -8.04 -3.42 -3.93
CA VAL A 109 -8.24 -2.39 -2.93
C VAL A 109 -8.59 -3.01 -1.59
N LYS A 110 -7.94 -2.53 -0.54
CA LYS A 110 -8.35 -2.69 0.84
C LYS A 110 -8.58 -1.33 1.46
N GLU A 111 -9.79 -1.10 1.92
CA GLU A 111 -10.17 0.19 2.51
C GLU A 111 -9.40 0.46 3.81
N PRO A 112 -9.12 1.75 4.11
CA PRO A 112 -8.58 2.16 5.40
C PRO A 112 -9.48 1.63 6.53
N LYS A 113 -8.88 1.08 7.59
CA LYS A 113 -9.67 0.75 8.78
C LYS A 113 -10.12 2.05 9.41
N LYS A 114 -11.42 2.20 9.67
CA LYS A 114 -11.91 3.26 10.56
C LYS A 114 -11.19 3.08 11.90
N VAL A 115 -10.34 4.04 12.26
CA VAL A 115 -9.77 4.09 13.61
C VAL A 115 -10.96 4.35 14.52
N ILE A 116 -11.42 3.30 15.22
CA ILE A 116 -12.39 3.47 16.31
C ILE A 116 -11.63 4.27 17.36
N LYS A 117 -11.92 5.58 17.45
CA LYS A 117 -11.43 6.41 18.54
C LYS A 117 -11.99 5.81 19.82
N ILE A 118 -11.15 5.12 20.59
CA ILE A 118 -11.48 4.78 21.96
C ILE A 118 -11.42 6.11 22.69
N GLU A 119 -12.57 6.66 23.05
CA GLU A 119 -12.64 7.79 23.97
C GLU A 119 -11.90 7.38 25.24
N GLN A 120 -10.73 7.99 25.48
CA GLN A 120 -10.08 7.88 26.77
C GLN A 120 -10.98 8.61 27.75
N LYS A 121 -11.62 7.85 28.63
CA LYS A 121 -12.26 8.35 29.86
C LYS A 121 -11.20 8.52 30.93
#